data_AF-A0A8H3XEN2-F1
#
_entry.id   AF-A0A8H3XEN2-F1
#
_cell.length_a   1.000
_cell.length_b   1.000
_cell.length_c   1.000
_cell.angle_alpha   90.00
_cell.angle_beta   90.00
_cell.angle_gamma   90.00
#
_symmetry.space_group_name_H-M   'P 1'
#
loop_
_entity.id
_entity.type
_entity.pdbx_description
1 polymer ?
#
loop_
_entity_poly.entity_id
_entity_poly.type
_entity_poly.pdbx_seq_one_letter_code
_entity_poly.pdbx_strand_id
1 'polypeptide(L)'
;MGNPLAMYNIGNCYEGGIGVEKDEKKAFEYYKKSAEMGFADGMYQIGEFYRQGIIVEKNIDIAFEWYLKSAITEQNTNIKKREFFHWIPYDKFENIEEIGKGAFSTVFKTKYLNRYGSHENVAIKVVEGSNKNKEPFLKEVFF
;
A
#
# COMPACT_ATOMS: atom_id res chain seq x y z
N MET A 1 24.39 -11.09 2.21
CA MET A 1 23.13 -10.33 2.17
C MET A 1 23.36 -9.01 2.89
N GLY A 2 22.95 -7.87 2.29
CA GLY A 2 23.14 -6.53 2.87
C GLY A 2 22.26 -6.27 4.08
N ASN A 3 22.39 -5.09 4.70
CA ASN A 3 21.49 -4.64 5.78
C ASN A 3 20.45 -3.65 5.20
N PRO A 4 19.13 -3.87 5.41
CA PRO A 4 18.07 -3.03 4.84
C PRO A 4 18.17 -1.55 5.26
N LEU A 5 18.46 -1.29 6.53
CA LEU A 5 18.67 0.07 7.07
C LEU A 5 19.93 0.70 6.46
N ALA A 6 21.00 -0.07 6.25
CA ALA A 6 22.20 0.45 5.59
C ALA A 6 21.91 0.85 4.13
N MET A 7 21.15 0.04 3.38
CA MET A 7 20.74 0.40 2.02
C MET A 7 19.87 1.66 2.00
N TYR A 8 18.94 1.80 2.94
CA TYR A 8 18.12 3.00 3.09
C TYR A 8 18.97 4.24 3.37
N ASN A 9 19.94 4.14 4.29
CA ASN A 9 20.84 5.24 4.61
C ASN A 9 21.74 5.63 3.43
N ILE A 10 22.18 4.68 2.61
CA ILE A 10 22.89 5.00 1.36
C ILE A 10 21.96 5.76 0.39
N GLY A 11 20.68 5.38 0.33
CA GLY A 11 19.66 6.14 -0.39
C GLY A 11 19.57 7.59 0.08
N ASN A 12 19.47 7.81 1.39
CA ASN A 12 19.45 9.16 1.99
C ASN A 12 20.70 9.97 1.63
N CYS A 13 21.88 9.34 1.62
CA CYS A 13 23.12 10.02 1.24
C CYS A 13 23.08 10.50 -0.21
N TYR A 14 22.59 9.69 -1.15
CA TYR A 14 22.45 10.10 -2.55
C TYR A 14 21.31 11.11 -2.77
N GLU A 15 20.21 11.02 -2.02
CA GLU A 15 19.12 11.99 -2.13
C GLU A 15 19.53 13.38 -1.58
N GLY A 16 20.23 13.40 -0.45
CA GLY A 16 20.67 14.62 0.24
C GLY A 16 22.05 15.14 -0.17
N GLY A 17 22.82 14.37 -0.95
CA GLY A 17 24.22 14.71 -1.26
C GLY A 17 25.15 14.64 -0.05
N ILE A 18 24.91 13.72 0.89
CA ILE A 18 25.68 13.61 2.14
C ILE A 18 26.91 12.74 1.90
N GLY A 19 28.07 13.38 1.78
CA GLY A 19 29.36 12.70 1.53
C GLY A 19 29.50 12.08 0.13
N VAL A 20 28.48 12.24 -0.72
CA VAL A 20 28.45 11.87 -2.15
C VAL A 20 27.73 12.96 -2.93
N GLU A 21 27.93 13.02 -4.25
CA GLU A 21 27.14 13.91 -5.10
C GLU A 21 25.67 13.48 -5.10
N LYS A 22 24.76 14.46 -5.09
CA LYS A 22 23.31 14.20 -5.12
C LYS A 22 22.94 13.46 -6.42
N ASP A 23 22.25 12.33 -6.30
CA ASP A 23 21.83 11.48 -7.41
C ASP A 23 20.51 10.77 -7.07
N GLU A 24 19.39 11.32 -7.52
CA GLU A 24 18.05 10.80 -7.24
C GLU A 24 17.82 9.41 -7.85
N LYS A 25 18.49 9.07 -8.95
CA LYS A 25 18.39 7.76 -9.58
C LYS A 25 19.08 6.70 -8.73
N LYS A 26 20.28 6.99 -8.23
CA LYS A 26 20.95 6.09 -7.26
C LYS A 26 20.18 6.00 -5.95
N ALA A 27 19.65 7.11 -5.45
CA ALA A 27 18.80 7.09 -4.26
C ALA A 27 17.63 6.10 -4.44
N PHE A 28 16.91 6.20 -5.57
CA PHE A 28 15.84 5.27 -5.92
C PHE A 28 16.30 3.80 -5.94
N GLU A 29 17.44 3.49 -6.56
CA GLU A 29 17.97 2.12 -6.59
C GLU A 29 18.28 1.55 -5.20
N TYR A 30 18.83 2.36 -4.31
CA TYR A 30 19.15 1.94 -2.94
C TYR A 30 17.92 1.81 -2.06
N TYR A 31 16.95 2.72 -2.19
CA TYR A 31 15.64 2.57 -1.55
C TYR A 31 14.91 1.32 -2.02
N LYS A 32 14.98 1.01 -3.32
CA LYS A 32 14.35 -0.19 -3.89
C LYS A 32 14.97 -1.46 -3.31
N LYS A 33 16.31 -1.53 -3.22
CA LYS A 33 17.01 -2.65 -2.56
C LYS A 33 16.59 -2.78 -1.09
N SER A 34 16.47 -1.67 -0.38
CA SER A 34 16.00 -1.66 1.01
C SER A 34 14.55 -2.17 1.14
N ALA A 35 13.66 -1.71 0.25
CA ALA A 35 12.26 -2.10 0.19
C ALA A 35 12.08 -3.60 -0.13
N GLU A 36 12.83 -4.12 -1.10
CA GLU A 36 12.84 -5.55 -1.47
C GLU A 36 13.32 -6.45 -0.33
N MET A 37 14.12 -5.91 0.58
CA MET A 37 14.58 -6.58 1.79
C MET A 37 13.58 -6.49 2.96
N GLY A 38 12.41 -5.88 2.75
CA GLY A 38 11.38 -5.77 3.77
C GLY A 38 11.57 -4.59 4.72
N PHE A 39 12.26 -3.53 4.32
CA PHE A 39 12.35 -2.31 5.13
C PHE A 39 11.19 -1.37 4.84
N ALA A 40 10.45 -0.99 5.88
CA ALA A 40 9.24 -0.19 5.72
C ALA A 40 9.53 1.23 5.22
N ASP A 41 10.58 1.89 5.73
CA ASP A 41 10.98 3.22 5.25
C ASP A 41 11.44 3.17 3.78
N GLY A 42 12.12 2.08 3.38
CA GLY A 42 12.50 1.86 1.99
C GLY A 42 11.28 1.73 1.08
N MET A 43 10.27 0.97 1.51
CA MET A 43 8.99 0.86 0.80
C MET A 43 8.27 2.19 0.70
N TYR A 44 8.22 2.97 1.80
CA TYR A 44 7.62 4.29 1.82
C TYR A 44 8.26 5.23 0.80
N GLN A 45 9.60 5.27 0.75
CA GLN A 45 10.30 6.12 -0.22
C GLN A 45 9.99 5.73 -1.66
N ILE A 46 9.92 4.43 -1.98
CA ILE A 46 9.49 3.99 -3.31
C ILE A 46 8.07 4.48 -3.63
N GLY A 47 7.16 4.45 -2.65
CA GLY A 47 5.85 5.06 -2.78
C GLY A 47 5.92 6.54 -3.18
N GLU A 48 6.78 7.32 -2.54
CA GLU A 48 6.97 8.74 -2.85
C GLU A 48 7.49 8.99 -4.28
N PHE A 49 8.44 8.19 -4.77
CA PHE A 49 8.93 8.32 -6.15
C PHE A 49 7.80 8.14 -7.18
N TYR A 50 6.95 7.13 -6.99
CA TYR A 50 5.78 6.91 -7.85
C TYR A 50 4.66 7.94 -7.66
N ARG A 51 4.45 8.45 -6.43
CA ARG A 51 3.44 9.48 -6.14
C ARG A 51 3.79 10.81 -6.82
N GLN A 52 5.07 11.17 -6.79
CA GLN A 52 5.57 12.43 -7.32
C GLN A 52 5.97 12.33 -8.80
N GLY A 53 6.22 11.13 -9.33
CA GLY A 53 6.71 10.94 -10.69
C GLY A 53 8.17 11.36 -10.85
N ILE A 54 8.97 11.21 -9.78
CA ILE A 54 10.39 11.55 -9.76
C ILE A 54 11.14 10.33 -10.30
N ILE A 55 11.93 10.48 -11.36
CA ILE A 55 12.71 9.41 -12.04
C ILE A 55 11.85 8.30 -12.68
N VAL A 56 10.65 8.01 -12.17
CA VAL A 56 9.66 7.07 -12.69
C VAL A 56 8.40 7.79 -13.12
N GLU A 57 7.62 7.19 -14.02
CA GLU A 57 6.30 7.72 -14.37
C GLU A 57 5.39 7.75 -13.14
N LYS A 58 4.69 8.87 -12.96
CA LYS A 58 3.74 9.04 -11.86
C LYS A 58 2.67 7.96 -11.93
N ASN A 59 2.55 7.16 -10.87
CA ASN A 59 1.54 6.12 -10.76
C ASN A 59 1.05 6.03 -9.31
N ILE A 60 -0.18 6.51 -9.08
CA ILE A 60 -0.77 6.59 -7.74
C ILE A 60 -1.09 5.19 -7.21
N ASP A 61 -1.47 4.25 -8.08
CA ASP A 61 -1.81 2.88 -7.69
C ASP A 61 -0.56 2.14 -7.18
N ILE A 62 0.55 2.24 -7.92
CA ILE A 62 1.84 1.66 -7.51
C ILE A 62 2.34 2.34 -6.23
N ALA A 63 2.24 3.67 -6.12
CA ALA A 63 2.62 4.38 -4.90
C ALA A 63 1.86 3.85 -3.68
N PHE A 64 0.56 3.64 -3.85
CA PHE A 64 -0.31 3.16 -2.80
C PHE A 64 -0.03 1.72 -2.38
N GLU A 65 0.28 0.83 -3.33
CA GLU A 65 0.74 -0.53 -3.01
C GLU A 65 2.00 -0.51 -2.12
N TRP A 66 2.94 0.38 -2.41
CA TRP A 66 4.18 0.49 -1.63
C TRP A 66 3.94 1.08 -0.24
N TYR A 67 3.07 2.08 -0.10
CA TYR A 67 2.65 2.56 1.22
C TYR A 67 1.94 1.49 2.04
N LEU A 68 1.09 0.69 1.41
CA LEU A 68 0.41 -0.41 2.07
C LEU A 68 1.43 -1.45 2.57
N LYS A 69 2.38 -1.84 1.71
CA LYS A 69 3.48 -2.76 2.09
C LYS A 69 4.29 -2.21 3.26
N SER A 70 4.63 -0.91 3.25
CA SER A 70 5.33 -0.21 4.32
C SER A 70 4.58 -0.30 5.65
N ALA A 71 3.31 0.12 5.67
CA ALA A 71 2.47 0.15 6.87
C ALA A 71 2.23 -1.25 7.48
N ILE A 72 2.10 -2.28 6.65
CA ILE A 72 1.93 -3.68 7.11
C ILE A 72 3.24 -4.22 7.71
N THR A 73 4.38 -3.81 7.14
CA THR A 73 5.70 -4.30 7.56
C THR A 73 6.14 -3.69 8.89
N GLU A 74 5.81 -2.42 9.14
CA GLU A 74 6.01 -1.76 10.45
C GLU A 74 5.18 -2.40 11.58
N GLN A 75 3.97 -2.89 11.28
CA GLN A 75 3.04 -3.28 12.33
C GLN A 75 3.08 -4.75 12.74
N ASN A 76 3.74 -5.70 12.06
CA ASN A 76 3.66 -7.11 12.50
C ASN A 76 4.50 -8.15 11.75
N THR A 77 5.34 -8.89 12.48
CA THR A 77 5.84 -10.22 12.08
C THR A 77 4.75 -11.32 12.13
N ASN A 78 3.59 -11.06 12.74
CA ASN A 78 2.46 -12.00 12.82
C ASN A 78 1.36 -11.80 11.75
N ILE A 79 1.33 -10.69 11.00
CA ILE A 79 0.32 -10.42 9.96
C ILE A 79 0.59 -11.26 8.70
N LYS A 80 1.87 -11.59 8.42
CA LYS A 80 2.26 -12.41 7.25
C LYS A 80 1.57 -13.79 7.20
N LYS A 81 0.91 -14.25 8.26
CA LYS A 81 0.21 -15.54 8.31
C LYS A 81 -1.31 -15.48 8.09
N ARG A 82 -1.97 -14.31 8.14
CA ARG A 82 -3.46 -14.30 8.20
C ARG A 82 -4.22 -13.71 7.03
N GLU A 83 -3.71 -12.76 6.28
CA GLU A 83 -4.54 -12.18 5.20
C GLU A 83 -3.75 -12.11 3.90
N PHE A 84 -3.89 -13.17 3.11
CA PHE A 84 -3.78 -13.07 1.67
C PHE A 84 -4.83 -12.04 1.25
N PHE A 85 -4.39 -10.86 0.80
CA PHE A 85 -5.24 -9.89 0.11
C PHE A 85 -5.90 -10.61 -1.07
N HIS A 86 -7.18 -10.95 -0.93
CA HIS A 86 -7.98 -11.42 -2.06
C HIS A 86 -8.69 -10.21 -2.65
N TRP A 87 -8.39 -9.93 -3.91
CA TRP A 87 -9.14 -8.97 -4.70
C TRP A 87 -10.56 -9.48 -4.86
N ILE A 88 -11.54 -8.79 -4.26
CA ILE A 88 -12.97 -9.10 -4.42
C ILE A 88 -13.57 -8.02 -5.32
N PRO A 89 -14.02 -8.39 -6.54
CA PRO A 89 -14.72 -7.47 -7.42
C PRO A 89 -15.96 -6.84 -6.75
N TYR A 90 -16.25 -5.57 -7.03
CA TYR A 90 -17.33 -4.85 -6.32
C TYR A 90 -18.72 -5.48 -6.54
N ASP A 91 -18.94 -6.12 -7.69
CA ASP A 91 -20.14 -6.87 -8.04
C ASP A 91 -20.34 -8.16 -7.22
N LYS A 92 -19.33 -8.59 -6.45
CA LYS A 92 -19.41 -9.73 -5.53
C LYS A 92 -19.89 -9.35 -4.14
N PHE A 93 -20.07 -8.06 -3.87
CA PHE A 93 -20.60 -7.58 -2.60
C PHE A 93 -22.13 -7.51 -2.61
N GLU A 94 -22.72 -7.95 -1.51
CA GLU A 94 -24.17 -7.98 -1.30
C GLU A 94 -24.56 -7.14 -0.09
N ASN A 95 -25.73 -6.50 -0.14
CA ASN A 95 -26.27 -5.71 0.97
C ASN A 95 -25.33 -4.57 1.39
N ILE A 96 -24.91 -3.77 0.41
CA ILE A 96 -24.03 -2.62 0.63
C ILE A 96 -24.83 -1.49 1.29
N GLU A 97 -24.50 -1.20 2.54
CA GLU A 97 -25.13 -0.18 3.38
C GLU A 97 -24.10 0.87 3.78
N GLU A 98 -24.35 2.14 3.51
CA GLU A 98 -23.48 3.22 3.98
C GLU A 98 -23.57 3.33 5.51
N ILE A 99 -22.42 3.28 6.18
CA ILE A 99 -22.35 3.38 7.65
C ILE A 99 -21.58 4.62 8.12
N GLY A 100 -20.95 5.36 7.20
CA GLY A 100 -20.30 6.62 7.55
C GLY A 100 -19.64 7.29 6.36
N LYS A 101 -19.73 8.62 6.32
CA LYS A 101 -19.12 9.46 5.29
C LYS A 101 -18.15 10.45 5.91
N GLY A 102 -16.93 10.47 5.40
CA GLY A 102 -15.91 11.46 5.72
C GLY A 102 -15.59 12.33 4.52
N ALA A 103 -14.79 13.39 4.72
CA ALA A 103 -14.46 14.39 3.71
C ALA A 103 -13.75 13.86 2.43
N PHE A 104 -13.28 12.60 2.44
CA PHE A 104 -12.52 12.00 1.35
C PHE A 104 -12.98 10.57 1.00
N SER A 105 -13.96 10.02 1.73
CA SER A 105 -14.37 8.62 1.55
C SER A 105 -15.69 8.29 2.22
N THR A 106 -16.38 7.29 1.69
CA THR A 106 -17.54 6.66 2.30
C THR A 106 -17.21 5.23 2.73
N VAL A 107 -17.63 4.86 3.93
CA VAL A 107 -17.52 3.50 4.48
C VAL A 107 -18.88 2.81 4.35
N PHE A 108 -18.86 1.58 3.84
CA PHE A 108 -20.03 0.74 3.71
C PHE A 108 -19.84 -0.56 4.50
N LYS A 109 -20.92 -1.05 5.09
CA LYS A 109 -21.05 -2.43 5.56
C LYS A 109 -21.60 -3.26 4.42
N THR A 110 -21.08 -4.46 4.22
CA THR A 110 -21.52 -5.36 3.16
C THR A 110 -21.27 -6.81 3.53
N LYS A 111 -21.81 -7.74 2.74
CA LYS A 111 -21.47 -9.16 2.75
C LYS A 111 -20.73 -9.56 1.49
N TYR A 112 -19.91 -10.60 1.57
CA TYR A 112 -19.40 -11.28 0.38
C TYR A 112 -19.42 -12.79 0.57
N LEU A 113 -19.56 -13.53 -0.54
CA LEU A 113 -19.44 -14.98 -0.56
C LEU A 113 -17.97 -15.36 -0.68
N ASN A 114 -17.40 -15.94 0.38
CA ASN A 114 -16.02 -16.38 0.36
C ASN A 114 -15.85 -17.64 -0.52
N ARG A 115 -14.58 -18.00 -0.79
CA ARG A 115 -14.25 -19.20 -1.58
C ARG A 115 -14.72 -20.53 -0.98
N TYR A 116 -15.17 -20.51 0.27
CA TYR A 116 -15.68 -21.67 1.01
C TYR A 116 -17.21 -21.75 0.99
N GLY A 117 -17.89 -20.83 0.29
CA GLY A 117 -19.35 -20.81 0.19
C GLY A 117 -20.06 -20.18 1.40
N SER A 118 -19.33 -19.50 2.28
CA SER A 118 -19.88 -18.81 3.44
C SER A 118 -19.95 -17.30 3.21
N HIS A 119 -21.01 -16.67 3.69
CA HIS A 119 -21.14 -15.22 3.65
C HIS A 119 -20.42 -14.60 4.84
N GLU A 120 -19.51 -13.67 4.58
CA GLU A 120 -18.79 -12.92 5.60
C GLU A 120 -19.22 -11.45 5.58
N ASN A 121 -19.42 -10.86 6.77
CA ASN A 121 -19.67 -9.44 6.90
C ASN A 121 -18.35 -8.69 6.86
N VAL A 122 -18.23 -7.68 6.00
CA VAL A 122 -17.04 -6.86 5.86
C VAL A 122 -17.40 -5.38 5.79
N ALA A 123 -16.44 -4.53 6.12
CA ALA A 123 -16.53 -3.09 5.89
C ALA A 123 -15.65 -2.73 4.70
N ILE A 124 -16.16 -1.94 3.76
CA ILE A 124 -15.42 -1.45 2.60
C ILE A 124 -15.33 0.07 2.64
N LYS A 125 -14.18 0.62 2.26
CA LYS A 125 -13.95 2.07 2.22
C LYS A 125 -13.74 2.51 0.78
N VAL A 126 -14.65 3.34 0.27
CA VAL A 126 -14.61 3.87 -1.09
C VAL A 126 -14.16 5.32 -1.04
N VAL A 127 -13.07 5.63 -1.75
CA VAL A 127 -12.52 7.00 -1.83
C VAL A 127 -13.34 7.83 -2.82
N GLU A 128 -13.65 9.08 -2.48
CA GLU A 128 -14.39 9.97 -3.36
C GLU A 128 -13.61 10.22 -4.67
N GLY A 129 -14.29 10.12 -5.82
CA GLY A 129 -13.66 10.20 -7.15
C GLY A 129 -13.10 8.88 -7.67
N SER A 130 -13.10 7.79 -6.88
CA SER A 130 -12.84 6.45 -7.40
C SER A 130 -14.00 5.98 -8.27
N ASN A 131 -13.67 5.33 -9.40
CA ASN A 131 -14.69 4.75 -10.26
C ASN A 131 -15.22 3.49 -9.57
N LYS A 132 -16.52 3.44 -9.27
CA LYS A 132 -17.16 2.28 -8.61
C LYS A 132 -16.98 0.95 -9.39
N ASN A 133 -16.63 1.03 -10.68
CA ASN A 133 -16.32 -0.11 -11.55
C ASN A 133 -14.82 -0.42 -11.68
N LYS A 134 -13.95 0.31 -10.97
CA LYS A 134 -12.52 0.02 -10.86
C LYS A 134 -12.08 0.07 -9.40
N GLU A 135 -11.93 -1.13 -8.85
CA GLU A 135 -11.15 -1.49 -7.66
C GLU A 135 -11.24 -0.51 -6.47
N PRO A 136 -12.27 -0.64 -5.63
CA PRO A 136 -12.22 -0.06 -4.30
C PRO A 136 -11.26 -0.87 -3.43
N PHE A 137 -10.39 -0.14 -2.74
CA PHE A 137 -9.44 -0.65 -1.78
C PHE A 137 -10.17 -1.38 -0.65
N LEU A 138 -9.95 -2.69 -0.55
CA LEU A 138 -10.53 -3.52 0.50
C LEU A 138 -9.56 -3.60 1.67
N LYS A 139 -10.02 -3.13 2.84
CA LYS A 139 -9.46 -3.52 4.12
C LYS A 139 -10.54 -4.34 4.82
N GLU A 140 -10.39 -5.66 4.85
CA GLU A 140 -11.18 -6.48 5.78
C GLU A 140 -10.87 -5.96 7.20
N VAL A 141 -11.90 -5.53 7.91
CA VAL A 141 -11.81 -5.24 9.34
C VAL A 141 -12.59 -6.33 10.02
N PHE A 142 -11.90 -7.36 10.50
CA PHE A 142 -12.49 -8.35 11.40
C PHE A 142 -12.67 -7.70 12.78
N PHE A 143 -13.90 -7.76 13.30
CA PHE A 143 -14.20 -7.45 14.70
C PHE A 143 -14.16 -8.72 15.55
#